data_AF-A0A441XHY0-F1
#
_entry.id   AF-A0A441XHY0-F1
#
_cell.length_a   1.000
_cell.length_b   1.000
_cell.length_c   1.000
_cell.angle_alpha   90.00
_cell.angle_beta   90.00
_cell.angle_gamma   90.00
#
_symmetry.space_group_name_H-M   'P 1'
#
loop_
_entity.id
_entity.type
_entity.pdbx_description
1 polymer ?
#
loop_
_entity_poly.entity_id
_entity_poly.type
_entity_poly.pdbx_seq_one_letter_code
_entity_poly.pdbx_strand_id
1 'polypeptide(L)' 'VEGGHRVVFLSSDDEDAIAPVAALAKQLGFAPVKLGKLNEGGALVHARGRTWGQLIFQDLFKKEQ' A
#
# COMPACT_ATOMS: atom_id res chain seq x y z
N VAL A 1 -8.65 15.34 -3.28
CA VAL A 1 -7.71 16.47 -3.46
C VAL A 1 -7.31 16.52 -4.93
N GLU A 2 -7.12 17.70 -5.51
CA GLU A 2 -6.80 17.97 -6.94
C GLU A 2 -6.42 16.74 -7.80
N GLY A 3 -7.41 15.98 -8.30
CA GLY A 3 -7.19 14.87 -9.25
C GLY A 3 -6.27 13.73 -8.80
N GLY A 4 -6.06 13.52 -7.48
CA GLY A 4 -5.17 12.49 -6.96
C GLY A 4 -5.87 11.39 -6.16
N HIS A 5 -5.40 10.15 -6.30
CA HIS A 5 -5.85 8.99 -5.53
C HIS A 5 -4.97 8.76 -4.31
N ARG A 6 -5.58 8.50 -3.14
CA ARG A 6 -4.84 8.12 -1.93
C ARG A 6 -4.10 6.80 -2.16
N VAL A 7 -2.86 6.71 -1.71
CA VAL A 7 -2.06 5.49 -1.80
C VAL A 7 -2.54 4.46 -0.79
N VAL A 8 -2.60 3.20 -1.23
CA VAL A 8 -2.70 2.04 -0.35
C VAL A 8 -1.54 1.11 -0.62
N PHE A 9 -0.82 0.73 0.44
CA PHE A 9 0.31 -0.17 0.35
C PHE A 9 -0.15 -1.63 0.44
N LEU A 10 0.40 -2.47 -0.44
CA LEU A 10 0.07 -3.89 -0.51
C LEU A 10 1.36 -4.72 -0.35
N SER A 11 1.32 -5.70 0.56
CA SER A 11 2.35 -6.71 0.72
C SER A 11 1.74 -8.09 0.86
N SER A 12 2.40 -9.09 0.28
CA SER A 12 1.97 -10.49 0.29
C SER A 12 3.16 -11.39 -0.01
N ASP A 13 3.18 -12.58 0.60
CA ASP A 13 4.12 -13.65 0.22
C ASP A 13 3.55 -14.53 -0.92
N ASP A 14 2.25 -14.39 -1.22
CA ASP A 14 1.57 -14.94 -2.38
C ASP A 14 1.46 -13.86 -3.46
N GLU A 15 2.21 -14.01 -4.56
CA GLU A 15 2.24 -13.06 -5.66
C GLU A 15 0.91 -13.02 -6.44
N ASP A 16 0.18 -14.14 -6.50
CA ASP A 16 -1.07 -14.26 -7.23
C ASP A 16 -2.20 -13.53 -6.50
N ALA A 17 -2.13 -13.42 -5.16
CA ALA A 17 -3.07 -12.65 -4.35
C ALA A 17 -2.97 -11.13 -4.57
N ILE A 18 -1.82 -10.62 -5.04
CA ILE A 18 -1.59 -9.17 -5.16
C ILE A 18 -2.42 -8.55 -6.29
N ALA A 19 -2.55 -9.24 -7.43
CA ALA A 19 -3.26 -8.72 -8.60
C ALA A 19 -4.75 -8.41 -8.34
N PRO A 20 -5.57 -9.34 -7.79
CA PRO A 20 -6.98 -9.07 -7.52
C PRO A 20 -7.18 -8.00 -6.44
N VAL A 21 -6.35 -7.97 -5.40
CA VAL A 21 -6.43 -6.94 -4.35
C VAL A 21 -6.06 -5.56 -4.88
N ALA A 22 -5.04 -5.46 -5.75
CA ALA A 22 -4.70 -4.21 -6.41
C ALA A 22 -5.81 -3.73 -7.35
N ALA A 23 -6.49 -4.64 -8.05
CA ALA A 23 -7.64 -4.31 -8.89
C ALA A 23 -8.79 -3.74 -8.04
N LEU A 24 -9.12 -4.40 -6.93
CA LEU A 24 -10.13 -3.93 -5.98
C LEU A 24 -9.78 -2.55 -5.42
N ALA A 25 -8.52 -2.33 -5.00
CA ALA A 25 -8.07 -1.03 -4.50
C ALA A 25 -8.29 0.10 -5.52
N LYS A 26 -8.01 -0.15 -6.81
CA LYS A 26 -8.30 0.81 -7.88
C LYS A 26 -9.79 1.08 -8.04
N GLN A 27 -10.63 0.04 -8.01
CA GLN A 27 -12.09 0.21 -8.08
C GLN A 27 -12.66 1.03 -6.92
N LEU A 28 -12.03 0.94 -5.74
CA LEU A 28 -12.35 1.75 -4.57
C LEU A 28 -11.77 3.18 -4.62
N GLY A 29 -11.05 3.55 -5.68
CA GLY A 29 -10.50 4.88 -5.87
C GLY A 29 -9.13 5.11 -5.20
N PHE A 30 -8.39 4.06 -4.88
CA PHE A 30 -7.02 4.15 -4.35
C PHE A 30 -5.96 3.91 -5.44
N ALA A 31 -4.75 4.39 -5.17
CA ALA A 31 -3.55 4.07 -5.94
C ALA A 31 -2.75 2.97 -5.23
N PRO A 32 -2.88 1.69 -5.63
CA PRO A 32 -2.14 0.61 -4.99
C PRO A 32 -0.63 0.72 -5.28
N VAL A 33 0.18 0.56 -4.24
CA VAL A 33 1.64 0.45 -4.31
C VAL A 33 2.05 -0.88 -3.72
N LYS A 34 2.67 -1.74 -4.53
CA LYS A 34 3.18 -3.04 -4.10
C LYS A 34 4.51 -2.83 -3.39
N LEU A 35 4.63 -3.32 -2.16
CA LEU A 35 5.85 -3.26 -1.36
C LEU A 35 6.61 -4.61 -1.30
N GLY A 36 6.10 -5.65 -1.96
CA GLY A 36 6.71 -6.98 -1.94
C GLY A 36 6.25 -7.83 -0.77
N LYS A 37 7.15 -8.67 -0.23
CA LYS A 37 6.83 -9.66 0.80
C LYS A 37 6.42 -9.06 2.14
N LEU A 38 5.77 -9.86 2.99
CA LEU A 38 5.29 -9.40 4.30
C LEU A 38 6.43 -9.07 5.26
N ASN A 39 7.52 -9.83 5.22
CA ASN A 39 8.71 -9.61 6.05
C ASN A 39 9.58 -8.43 5.57
N GLU A 40 9.41 -8.01 4.33
CA GLU A 40 10.08 -6.88 3.69
C GLU A 40 9.16 -5.65 3.70
N GLY A 41 8.34 -5.50 2.66
CA GLY A 41 7.41 -4.38 2.49
C GLY A 41 6.40 -4.22 3.63
N GLY A 42 5.90 -5.34 4.16
CA GLY A 42 4.96 -5.31 5.29
C GLY A 42 5.57 -4.71 6.55
N ALA A 43 6.88 -4.81 6.75
CA ALA A 43 7.57 -4.17 7.87
C ALA A 43 7.54 -2.64 7.81
N LEU A 44 7.41 -2.05 6.62
CA LEU A 44 7.36 -0.61 6.42
C LEU A 44 6.04 0.03 6.86
N VAL A 45 4.97 -0.75 6.96
CA VAL A 45 3.59 -0.27 7.25
C VAL A 45 3.00 -0.86 8.52
N HIS A 46 3.77 -1.65 9.28
CA HIS A 46 3.30 -2.32 10.49
C HIS A 46 3.89 -1.69 11.75
N ALA A 47 3.11 -1.67 12.82
CA ALA A 47 3.57 -1.44 14.18
C ALA A 47 4.10 -2.74 14.80
N ARG A 48 5.36 -2.74 15.24
CA ARG A 48 5.98 -3.86 15.98
C ARG A 48 6.42 -3.38 17.35
N GLY A 49 5.58 -3.61 18.36
CA GLY A 49 5.82 -3.12 19.72
C GLY A 49 5.84 -1.59 19.76
N ARG A 50 7.00 -1.01 20.08
CA ARG A 50 7.22 0.45 20.12
C ARG A 50 7.83 1.01 18.83
N THR A 51 8.08 0.16 17.84
CA THR A 51 8.67 0.55 16.57
C THR A 51 7.59 0.62 15.51
N TRP A 52 7.57 1.73 14.78
CA TRP A 52 6.62 2.00 13.72
C TRP A 52 7.35 1.93 12.38
N GLY A 53 6.77 1.22 11.41
CA GLY A 53 7.27 1.24 10.04
C GLY A 53 7.24 2.65 9.45
N GLN A 54 8.23 2.97 8.61
CA GLN A 54 8.45 4.34 8.09
C GLN A 54 7.24 4.90 7.31
N LEU A 55 6.40 4.03 6.75
CA LEU A 55 5.25 4.38 5.92
C LEU A 55 3.92 4.37 6.69
N ILE A 56 3.87 3.93 7.95
CA ILE A 56 2.59 3.64 8.64
C ILE A 56 1.68 4.87 8.82
N PHE A 57 2.26 6.08 8.89
CA PHE A 57 1.52 7.34 9.05
C PHE A 57 1.62 8.28 7.84
N GLN A 58 2.18 7.81 6.73
CA GLN A 58 2.34 8.63 5.53
C GLN A 58 1.01 8.71 4.77
N ASP A 59 0.41 9.91 4.69
CA ASP A 59 -0.74 10.17 3.83
C ASP A 59 -0.26 10.60 2.43
N LEU A 60 -0.07 9.63 1.54
CA LEU A 60 0.44 9.86 0.19
C LEU A 60 -0.69 9.87 -0.83
N PHE A 61 -0.52 10.68 -1.88
CA PHE A 61 -1.43 10.75 -3.02
C PHE A 61 -0.66 10.58 -4.33
N LYS A 62 -1.24 9.79 -5.24
CA LYS A 62 -0.76 9.66 -6.62
C LYS A 62 -1.64 10.51 -7.53
N LYS A 63 -1.04 11.48 -8.23
CA LYS A 63 -1.73 12.28 -9.24
C LYS A 63 -2.09 11.38 -10.45
N GLU A 64 -3.28 11.55 -10.99
CA GLU A 64 -3.57 11.07 -12.35
C GLU A 64 -2.72 11.87 -13.34
N GLN A 65 -2.12 11.17 -14.33
CA GLN A 65 -1.39 11.80 -15.43
C GLN A 65 -2.35 12.20 -16.54
#